data_AF-A0AAW7NGN5-F1
#
_entry.id   AF-A0AAW7NGN5-F1
#
_cell.length_a   1.000
_cell.length_b   1.000
_cell.length_c   1.000
_cell.angle_alpha   90.00
_cell.angle_beta   90.00
_cell.angle_gamma   90.00
#
_symmetry.space_group_name_H-M   'P 1'
#
loop_
_entity.id
_entity.type
_entity.pdbx_description
1 polymer ?
#
loop_
_entity_poly.entity_id
_entity_poly.type
_entity_poly.pdbx_seq_one_letter_code
_entity_poly.pdbx_strand_id
1 'polypeptide(L)' 'MGVERLRERVIELKQAKNSYIANQRLVQMQARKARNEPLEVTRGYAKSMLHWLDKEREVNEELKQVTLQLRKMERVING' A
#
# COMPACT_ATOMS: atom_id res chain seq x y z
N MET A 1 -1.59 17.36 -15.09
CA MET A 1 -1.02 16.01 -15.38
C MET A 1 -1.75 15.45 -16.59
N GLY A 2 -1.04 14.86 -17.56
CA GLY A 2 -1.66 14.16 -18.70
C GLY A 2 -2.14 12.76 -18.31
N VAL A 3 -2.97 12.13 -19.14
CA VAL A 3 -3.51 10.77 -18.93
C VAL A 3 -2.38 9.74 -18.73
N GLU A 4 -1.32 9.83 -19.53
CA GLU A 4 -0.21 8.88 -19.45
C GLU A 4 0.50 8.92 -18.08
N ARG A 5 0.77 10.12 -17.56
CA ARG A 5 1.35 10.28 -16.21
C ARG A 5 0.46 9.72 -15.11
N LEU A 6 -0.86 9.85 -15.25
CA LEU A 6 -1.79 9.26 -14.28
C LEU A 6 -1.81 7.72 -14.38
N ARG A 7 -1.66 7.14 -15.58
CA ARG A 7 -1.55 5.69 -15.78
C ARG A 7 -0.26 5.15 -15.17
N GLU A 8 0.87 5.80 -15.43
CA GLU A 8 2.16 5.50 -14.80
C GLU A 8 2.03 5.55 -13.27
N ARG A 9 1.40 6.60 -12.73
CA ARG A 9 1.17 6.73 -11.29
C ARG A 9 0.32 5.60 -10.71
N VAL A 10 -0.72 5.15 -11.42
CA VAL A 10 -1.51 3.97 -11.00
C VAL A 10 -0.65 2.71 -10.94
N ILE A 11 0.26 2.51 -11.89
CA ILE A 11 1.18 1.35 -11.91
C ILE A 11 2.11 1.41 -10.70
N GLU A 12 2.75 2.55 -10.44
CA GLU A 12 3.62 2.76 -9.28
C GLU A 12 2.90 2.47 -7.96
N LEU A 13 1.69 3.01 -7.80
CA LEU A 13 0.89 2.83 -6.58
C LEU A 13 0.49 1.35 -6.38
N LYS A 14 0.17 0.62 -7.44
CA LYS A 14 -0.10 -0.83 -7.36
C LYS A 14 1.14 -1.61 -6.94
N GLN A 15 2.31 -1.25 -7.48
CA GLN A 15 3.57 -1.90 -7.10
C GLN A 15 3.92 -1.61 -5.63
N ALA A 16 3.78 -0.36 -5.18
CA ALA A 16 3.99 0.03 -3.79
C ALA A 16 3.05 -0.73 -2.84
N LYS A 17 1.76 -0.82 -3.17
CA LYS A 17 0.77 -1.59 -2.40
C LYS A 17 1.21 -3.06 -2.25
N ASN A 18 1.61 -3.69 -3.35
CA ASN A 18 2.06 -5.09 -3.32
C ASN A 18 3.29 -5.28 -2.42
N SER A 19 4.23 -4.34 -2.46
CA SER A 19 5.40 -4.34 -1.56
C SER A 19 5.00 -4.24 -0.09
N TYR A 20 4.04 -3.36 0.26
CA TYR A 20 3.57 -3.22 1.64
C TYR A 20 2.85 -4.47 2.14
N ILE A 21 2.01 -5.09 1.30
CA ILE A 21 1.35 -6.37 1.62
C ILE A 21 2.40 -7.48 1.84
N ALA A 22 3.46 -7.52 1.02
CA ALA A 22 4.55 -8.48 1.20
C ALA A 22 5.25 -8.27 2.56
N ASN A 23 5.51 -7.02 2.93
CA ASN A 23 6.09 -6.68 4.24
C ASN A 23 5.17 -7.06 5.42
N GLN A 24 3.86 -6.83 5.30
CA GLN A 24 2.89 -7.31 6.31
C GLN A 24 3.00 -8.83 6.49
N ARG A 25 3.07 -9.61 5.40
CA ARG A 25 3.22 -11.07 5.46
C ARG A 25 4.53 -11.50 6.12
N LEU A 26 5.63 -10.80 5.86
CA LEU A 26 6.92 -11.05 6.51
C LEU A 26 6.83 -10.82 8.01
N VAL A 27 6.25 -9.70 8.45
CA VAL A 27 6.04 -9.39 9.87
C VAL A 27 5.15 -10.44 10.53
N GLN A 28 4.06 -10.87 9.89
CA GLN A 28 3.21 -11.95 10.41
C GLN A 28 3.98 -13.26 10.58
N MET A 29 4.82 -13.61 9.59
CA MET A 29 5.62 -14.83 9.65
C MET A 29 6.64 -14.79 10.79
N GLN A 30 7.31 -13.64 10.99
CA GLN A 30 8.25 -13.44 12.09
C GLN A 30 7.54 -13.50 13.44
N ALA A 31 6.42 -12.79 13.59
CA ALA A 31 5.61 -12.80 14.80
C ALA A 31 5.12 -14.22 15.19
N ARG A 32 4.75 -15.06 14.20
CA ARG A 32 4.34 -16.45 14.45
C ARG A 32 5.46 -17.35 14.99
N LYS A 33 6.72 -17.06 14.62
CA LYS A 33 7.90 -17.81 15.09
C LYS A 33 8.35 -17.38 16.49
N ALA A 34 7.94 -16.20 16.93
CA ALA A 34 8.36 -15.53 18.16
C ALA A 34 7.65 -15.99 19.45
N ARG A 35 7.18 -17.25 19.55
CA ARG A 35 6.30 -17.70 20.65
C ARG A 35 6.88 -17.54 22.08
N ASN A 36 8.20 -17.44 22.22
CA ASN A 36 8.90 -17.27 23.49
C ASN A 36 9.83 -16.05 23.51
N GLU A 37 9.63 -15.09 22.61
CA GLU A 37 10.45 -13.87 22.57
C GLU A 37 10.05 -12.88 23.68
N PRO A 38 10.97 -12.00 24.13
CA PRO A 38 10.65 -10.92 25.06
C PRO A 38 9.51 -10.03 24.56
N LEU A 39 8.75 -9.44 25.50
CA LEU A 39 7.61 -8.58 25.19
C LEU A 39 7.98 -7.40 24.28
N GLU A 40 9.20 -6.87 24.41
CA GLU A 40 9.76 -5.82 23.55
C GLU A 40 9.77 -6.25 22.07
N VAL A 41 10.13 -7.50 21.81
CA VAL A 41 10.20 -8.07 20.45
C VAL A 41 8.79 -8.22 19.88
N THR A 42 7.84 -8.74 20.66
CA THR A 42 6.43 -8.83 20.24
C THR A 42 5.82 -7.46 19.95
N ARG A 43 6.12 -6.45 20.79
CA ARG A 43 5.72 -5.06 20.56
C ARG A 43 6.34 -4.47 19.29
N GLY A 44 7.58 -4.85 18.97
CA GLY A 44 8.25 -4.50 17.73
C GLY A 44 7.44 -4.94 16.50
N TYR A 45 7.03 -6.20 16.44
CA TYR A 45 6.21 -6.71 15.33
C TYR A 45 4.85 -6.01 15.20
N ALA A 46 4.19 -5.70 16.32
CA ALA A 46 2.93 -4.95 16.30
C ALA A 46 3.11 -3.53 15.71
N LYS A 47 4.16 -2.82 16.12
CA LYS A 47 4.51 -1.49 15.56
C LYS A 47 4.81 -1.58 14.06
N SER A 48 5.61 -2.57 13.64
CA SER A 48 5.91 -2.78 12.22
C SER A 48 4.65 -3.11 11.42
N MET A 49 3.74 -3.92 11.96
CA MET A 49 2.47 -4.23 11.31
C MET A 49 1.61 -2.97 11.11
N LEU A 50 1.44 -2.17 12.16
CA LEU A 50 0.68 -0.92 12.09
C LEU A 50 1.27 0.02 11.03
N HIS A 51 2.60 0.16 11.00
CA HIS A 51 3.29 0.95 9.99
C HIS A 51 2.95 0.51 8.55
N TRP A 52 3.02 -0.79 8.25
CA TRP A 52 2.72 -1.28 6.91
C TRP A 52 1.24 -1.21 6.54
N LEU A 53 0.34 -1.33 7.50
CA LEU A 53 -1.10 -1.11 7.31
C LEU A 53 -1.40 0.36 7.01
N ASP A 54 -0.77 1.28 7.73
CA ASP A 54 -0.92 2.73 7.48
C ASP A 54 -0.43 3.09 6.08
N LYS A 55 0.74 2.56 5.67
CA LYS A 55 1.28 2.75 4.31
C LYS A 55 0.38 2.18 3.22
N GLU A 56 -0.22 1.00 3.45
CA GLU A 56 -1.20 0.44 2.52
C GLU A 56 -2.45 1.31 2.42
N ARG A 57 -2.95 1.84 3.54
CA ARG A 57 -4.11 2.75 3.56
C ARG A 57 -3.83 4.03 2.77
N GLU A 58 -2.67 4.66 2.99
CA GLU A 58 -2.23 5.86 2.26
C GLU A 58 -2.23 5.64 0.75
N VAL A 59 -1.61 4.55 0.29
CA VAL A 59 -1.56 4.20 -1.14
C VAL A 59 -2.94 3.86 -1.69
N ASN A 60 -3.80 3.19 -0.93
CA ASN A 60 -5.17 2.87 -1.37
C ASN A 60 -5.99 4.16 -1.58
N GLU A 61 -5.86 5.14 -0.70
CA GLU A 61 -6.56 6.42 -0.86
C GLU A 61 -6.02 7.18 -2.08
N GLU A 62 -4.69 7.24 -2.25
CA GLU A 62 -4.10 7.88 -3.43
C GLU A 62 -4.52 7.19 -4.73
N LEU A 63 -4.49 5.85 -4.77
CA LEU A 63 -4.89 5.06 -5.92
C LEU A 63 -6.36 5.34 -6.31
N LYS A 64 -7.24 5.48 -5.32
CA LYS A 64 -8.64 5.86 -5.53
C LYS A 64 -8.75 7.25 -6.16
N GLN A 65 -8.02 8.25 -5.65
CA GLN A 65 -8.04 9.61 -6.19
C GLN A 65 -7.52 9.67 -7.63
N VAL A 66 -6.37 9.04 -7.91
CA VAL A 66 -5.77 9.00 -9.25
C VAL A 66 -6.68 8.27 -10.23
N THR A 67 -7.30 7.16 -9.82
CA THR A 67 -8.25 6.42 -10.67
C THR A 67 -9.49 7.25 -11.00
N LEU A 68 -10.02 8.02 -10.05
CA LEU A 68 -11.15 8.93 -10.30
C LEU A 68 -10.77 10.04 -11.28
N GLN A 69 -9.56 10.59 -11.18
CA GLN A 69 -9.04 11.59 -12.11
C GLN A 69 -8.90 11.02 -13.53
N LEU A 70 -8.33 9.82 -13.67
CA LEU A 70 -8.22 9.13 -14.97
C LEU A 70 -9.58 8.98 -15.64
N ARG A 71 -10.58 8.45 -14.92
CA ARG A 71 -11.94 8.28 -15.45
C ARG A 71 -12.56 9.59 -15.92
N LYS A 72 -12.32 10.70 -15.21
CA LYS A 72 -12.80 12.03 -15.62
C LYS A 72 -12.13 12.49 -16.91
N MET A 73 -10.81 12.33 -17.02
CA MET A 73 -10.07 12.73 -18.22
C MET A 73 -10.42 11.88 -19.44
N GLU A 74 -10.58 10.57 -19.28
CA GLU A 74 -10.98 9.67 -20.38
C GLU A 74 -12.38 9.99 -20.90
N ARG A 75 -13.31 10.44 -20.05
CA ARG A 75 -14.63 10.93 -20.50
C ARG A 75 -14.55 12.22 -21.31
N VAL A 76 -13.65 13.13 -20.97
CA VAL A 76 -13.47 14.40 -21.71
C VAL A 76 -12.79 14.16 -23.06
N ILE A 77 -11.93 13.14 -23.15
CA ILE A 77 -11.23 12.80 -24.41
C ILE A 77 -12.15 12.02 -25.37
N ASN A 78 -13.03 11.17 -24.84
CA ASN A 78 -13.86 10.27 -25.64
C ASN A 78 -15.32 10.75 -25.84
N GLY A 79 -15.70 11.90 -25.27
CA GLY A 79 -17.04 12.49 -25.39
C GLY A 79 -16.99 13.78 -26.19
#